data_AF-A0A970WFP5-F1
#
_entry.id   AF-A0A970WFP5-F1
#
_cell.length_a   1.000
_cell.length_b   1.000
_cell.length_c   1.000
_cell.angle_alpha   90.00
_cell.angle_beta   90.00
_cell.angle_gamma   90.00
#
_symmetry.space_group_name_H-M   'P 1'
#
loop_
_entity.id
_entity.type
_entity.pdbx_description
1 polymer ?
#
loop_
_entity_poly.entity_id
_entity_poly.type
_entity_poly.pdbx_seq_one_letter_code
_entity_poly.pdbx_strand_id
1 'polypeptide(L)'
;MMLDRWRTSIHEASHAVASIVLGGRCERLNLYPDDSGLALLRELSPFNHAVAVASAAAAEDLLADEIPPGPEPKPRTIAGREAFDVQPTVDLAVLASRLPHDEAISDERAIALFCIGGLEHENPQRWVNRYYFVHVVAQRVVSDHRRQILAVARELFLRGVLHQHEISQIIGAET
;
A
#
# COMPACT_ATOMS: atom_id res chain seq x y z
N MET A 1 15.13 -10.51 2.15
CA MET A 1 15.24 -10.18 0.71
C MET A 1 13.96 -10.52 -0.04
N MET A 2 13.59 -11.76 -0.38
CA MET A 2 12.28 -12.00 -1.04
C MET A 2 11.05 -11.84 -0.13
N LEU A 3 11.19 -12.17 1.16
CA LEU A 3 10.12 -12.08 2.16
C LEU A 3 9.72 -10.63 2.46
N ASP A 4 10.68 -9.72 2.50
CA ASP A 4 10.45 -8.30 2.85
C ASP A 4 9.70 -7.60 1.72
N ARG A 5 10.15 -7.80 0.46
CA ARG A 5 9.44 -7.29 -0.72
C ARG A 5 7.99 -7.77 -0.83
N TRP A 6 7.75 -9.05 -0.54
CA TRP A 6 6.39 -9.63 -0.59
C TRP A 6 5.51 -9.09 0.53
N ARG A 7 6.05 -8.99 1.76
CA ARG A 7 5.38 -8.33 2.88
C ARG A 7 4.98 -6.90 2.53
N THR A 8 5.90 -6.09 2.02
CA THR A 8 5.60 -4.73 1.59
C THR A 8 4.55 -4.72 0.48
N SER A 9 4.60 -5.67 -0.46
CA SER A 9 3.60 -5.75 -1.52
C SER A 9 2.19 -6.00 -0.98
N ILE A 10 2.03 -6.90 0.00
CA ILE A 10 0.74 -7.14 0.67
C ILE A 10 0.31 -5.91 1.48
N HIS A 11 1.25 -5.30 2.21
CA HIS A 11 1.03 -4.11 3.01
C HIS A 11 0.43 -2.97 2.16
N GLU A 12 1.12 -2.58 1.09
CA GLU A 12 0.67 -1.50 0.20
C GLU A 12 -0.62 -1.86 -0.57
N ALA A 13 -0.74 -3.11 -1.03
CA ALA A 13 -1.95 -3.56 -1.72
C ALA A 13 -3.19 -3.45 -0.83
N SER A 14 -3.04 -3.72 0.46
CA SER A 14 -4.15 -3.63 1.40
C SER A 14 -4.64 -2.19 1.56
N HIS A 15 -3.74 -1.20 1.66
CA HIS A 15 -4.09 0.22 1.68
C HIS A 15 -4.90 0.61 0.43
N ALA A 16 -4.43 0.19 -0.75
CA ALA A 16 -5.08 0.53 -2.01
C ALA A 16 -6.47 -0.09 -2.11
N VAL A 17 -6.60 -1.38 -1.79
CA VAL A 17 -7.88 -2.09 -1.86
C VAL A 17 -8.85 -1.54 -0.83
N ALA A 18 -8.42 -1.37 0.42
CA ALA A 18 -9.21 -0.76 1.48
C ALA A 18 -9.69 0.65 1.09
N SER A 19 -8.80 1.46 0.50
CA SER A 19 -9.17 2.79 0.01
C SER A 19 -10.28 2.73 -1.03
N ILE A 20 -10.21 1.80 -1.98
CA ILE A 20 -11.20 1.71 -3.07
C ILE A 20 -12.55 1.21 -2.54
N VAL A 21 -12.55 0.14 -1.73
CA VAL A 21 -13.80 -0.45 -1.21
C VAL A 21 -14.50 0.44 -0.18
N LEU A 22 -13.76 1.34 0.49
CA LEU A 22 -14.31 2.35 1.39
C LEU A 22 -14.75 3.65 0.67
N GLY A 23 -14.78 3.63 -0.67
CA GLY A 23 -15.31 4.72 -1.51
C GLY A 23 -14.31 5.83 -1.85
N GLY A 24 -13.02 5.65 -1.54
CA GLY A 24 -11.95 6.53 -1.99
C GLY A 24 -11.27 6.02 -3.27
N ARG A 25 -10.03 6.46 -3.49
CA ARG A 25 -9.21 6.07 -4.64
C ARG A 25 -7.74 5.88 -4.25
N CYS A 26 -7.05 4.96 -4.93
CA CYS A 26 -5.60 4.84 -4.88
C CYS A 26 -5.00 5.31 -6.21
N GLU A 27 -4.31 6.46 -6.21
CA GLU A 27 -3.74 7.04 -7.44
C GLU A 27 -2.55 6.22 -7.96
N ARG A 28 -1.74 5.69 -7.04
CA ARG A 28 -0.50 4.98 -7.34
C ARG A 28 -0.09 4.06 -6.20
N LEU A 29 0.46 2.90 -6.56
CA LEU A 29 1.26 2.06 -5.69
C LEU A 29 2.69 1.99 -6.21
N ASN A 30 3.67 2.18 -5.34
CA ASN A 30 5.08 2.00 -5.64
C ASN A 30 5.70 1.01 -4.65
N LEU A 31 6.62 0.21 -5.16
CA LEU A 31 7.47 -0.69 -4.40
C LEU A 31 8.91 -0.48 -4.87
N TYR A 32 9.71 0.14 -4.00
CA TYR A 32 11.04 0.62 -4.30
C TYR A 32 12.09 -0.52 -4.24
N PRO A 33 13.32 -0.28 -4.74
CA PRO A 33 14.40 -1.27 -4.70
C PRO A 33 14.92 -1.60 -3.28
N ASP A 34 14.65 -0.75 -2.29
CA ASP A 34 14.99 -0.97 -0.88
C ASP A 34 13.87 -1.69 -0.11
N ASP A 35 12.92 -2.29 -0.84
CA ASP A 35 11.73 -2.97 -0.32
C ASP A 35 10.78 -2.08 0.50
N SER A 36 10.95 -0.75 0.43
CA SER A 36 9.95 0.20 0.92
C SER A 36 8.79 0.35 -0.06
N GLY A 37 7.63 0.74 0.45
CA GLY A 37 6.39 0.87 -0.30
C GLY A 37 5.77 2.26 -0.14
N LEU A 38 4.88 2.60 -1.08
CA LEU A 38 4.04 3.78 -0.95
C LEU A 38 2.71 3.60 -1.69
N ALA A 39 1.61 3.75 -0.94
CA ALA A 39 0.26 3.88 -1.47
C ALA A 39 -0.23 5.33 -1.41
N LEU A 40 -0.59 5.90 -2.57
CA LEU A 40 -1.12 7.26 -2.64
C LEU A 40 -2.65 7.25 -2.59
N LEU A 41 -3.19 7.37 -1.38
CA LEU A 41 -4.62 7.31 -1.10
C LEU A 41 -5.28 8.69 -1.22
N ARG A 42 -6.49 8.75 -1.79
CA ARG A 42 -7.26 9.98 -1.99
C ARG A 42 -8.74 9.77 -1.68
N GLU A 43 -9.42 10.88 -1.38
CA GLU A 43 -10.89 10.95 -1.29
C GLU A 43 -11.53 10.08 -0.20
N LEU A 44 -10.76 9.75 0.83
CA LEU A 44 -11.29 9.09 2.02
C LEU A 44 -11.74 10.13 3.05
N SER A 45 -12.85 9.82 3.73
CA SER A 45 -13.16 10.49 4.99
C SER A 45 -12.07 10.19 6.04
N PRO A 46 -11.87 11.02 7.08
CA PRO A 46 -10.84 10.76 8.09
C PRO A 46 -10.93 9.37 8.73
N PHE A 47 -12.16 8.88 8.98
CA PHE A 47 -12.37 7.53 9.51
C PHE A 47 -11.98 6.46 8.49
N ASN A 48 -12.45 6.56 7.24
CA ASN A 48 -12.12 5.56 6.22
C ASN A 48 -10.62 5.57 5.88
N HIS A 49 -9.97 6.74 5.97
CA HIS A 49 -8.52 6.85 5.84
C HIS A 49 -7.81 6.08 6.96
N ALA A 50 -8.22 6.27 8.22
CA ALA A 50 -7.65 5.52 9.34
C ALA A 50 -7.87 4.00 9.21
N VAL A 51 -9.03 3.57 8.71
CA VAL A 51 -9.30 2.15 8.41
C VAL A 51 -8.41 1.63 7.28
N ALA A 52 -8.26 2.39 6.19
CA ALA A 52 -7.39 1.99 5.07
C ALA A 52 -5.93 1.88 5.51
N VAL A 53 -5.46 2.79 6.36
CA VAL A 53 -4.13 2.72 6.97
C VAL A 53 -4.00 1.49 7.88
N ALA A 54 -4.93 1.28 8.81
CA ALA A 54 -4.89 0.13 9.72
C ALA A 54 -5.03 -1.25 9.02
N SER A 55 -5.50 -1.27 7.77
CA SER A 55 -5.65 -2.51 7.00
C SER A 55 -4.31 -3.18 6.69
N ALA A 56 -3.21 -2.43 6.65
CA ALA A 56 -1.90 -2.99 6.33
C ALA A 56 -1.35 -3.89 7.41
N ALA A 57 -1.43 -3.47 8.68
CA ALA A 57 -1.10 -4.33 9.81
C ALA A 57 -2.00 -5.58 9.85
N ALA A 58 -3.29 -5.45 9.54
CA ALA A 58 -4.20 -6.59 9.50
C ALA A 58 -3.91 -7.56 8.33
N ALA A 59 -3.40 -7.06 7.20
CA ALA A 59 -3.07 -7.86 6.04
C ALA A 59 -1.77 -8.67 6.22
N GLU A 60 -0.95 -8.36 7.21
CA GLU A 60 0.25 -9.16 7.50
C GLU A 60 -0.07 -10.59 7.90
N ASP A 61 -1.25 -10.85 8.48
CA ASP A 61 -1.72 -12.21 8.81
C ASP A 61 -1.83 -13.09 7.55
N LEU A 62 -2.01 -12.50 6.37
CA LEU A 62 -2.06 -13.21 5.10
C LEU A 62 -0.71 -13.86 4.73
N LEU A 63 0.41 -13.36 5.27
CA LEU A 63 1.74 -13.91 5.01
C LEU A 63 1.92 -15.33 5.53
N ALA A 64 1.15 -15.74 6.54
CA ALA A 64 1.21 -17.09 7.08
C ALA A 64 0.83 -18.16 6.04
N ASP A 65 -0.07 -17.80 5.12
CA ASP A 65 -0.68 -18.73 4.16
C ASP A 65 -0.21 -18.51 2.71
N GLU A 66 0.50 -17.44 2.41
CA GLU A 66 0.76 -16.99 1.05
C GLU A 66 2.25 -16.96 0.70
N ILE A 67 2.62 -17.73 -0.30
CA ILE A 67 3.99 -17.81 -0.83
C ILE A 67 4.15 -16.70 -1.88
N PRO A 68 5.29 -15.95 -1.86
CA PRO A 68 5.56 -14.96 -2.89
C PRO A 68 5.51 -15.58 -4.30
N PRO A 69 5.02 -14.85 -5.32
CA PRO A 69 5.09 -15.32 -6.70
C PRO A 69 6.57 -15.56 -7.10
N GLY A 70 6.79 -16.52 -8.01
CA GLY A 70 8.13 -17.02 -8.42
C GLY A 70 9.11 -15.95 -8.93
N PRO A 71 10.36 -16.34 -9.24
CA PRO A 71 11.58 -15.55 -8.99
C PRO A 71 11.51 -14.11 -9.52
N GLU A 72 12.03 -13.22 -8.67
CA GLU A 72 12.14 -11.76 -8.77
C GLU A 72 12.06 -11.23 -10.21
N PRO A 73 11.14 -10.30 -10.52
CA PRO A 73 11.15 -9.63 -11.80
C PRO A 73 12.47 -8.90 -11.93
N LYS A 74 13.27 -9.25 -12.94
CA LYS A 74 14.30 -8.34 -13.42
C LYS A 74 13.61 -6.99 -13.67
N PRO A 75 14.14 -5.87 -13.14
CA PRO A 75 13.56 -4.56 -13.42
C PRO A 75 13.39 -4.45 -14.93
N ARG A 76 12.13 -4.28 -15.38
CA ARG A 76 11.81 -4.16 -16.81
C ARG A 76 12.51 -2.91 -17.33
N THR A 77 13.70 -3.09 -17.92
CA THR A 77 14.25 -2.13 -18.85
C THR A 77 13.29 -2.04 -20.03
N ILE A 78 12.85 -0.83 -20.35
CA ILE A 78 11.95 -0.54 -21.46
C ILE A 78 12.58 -1.11 -22.74
N ALA A 79 11.99 -2.17 -23.30
CA ALA A 79 12.49 -2.82 -24.51
C ALA A 79 12.28 -1.89 -25.71
N GLY A 80 13.37 -1.33 -26.22
CA GLY A 80 13.34 -0.53 -27.44
C GLY A 80 14.50 0.45 -27.57
N ARG A 81 15.75 0.01 -27.36
CA ARG A 81 16.94 0.65 -27.95
C ARG A 81 18.14 -0.28 -27.80
N GLU A 82 18.69 -0.66 -28.93
CA GLU A 82 19.97 -1.36 -29.04
C GLU A 82 21.05 -0.61 -28.27
N ALA A 83 22.01 -1.39 -27.76
CA ALA A 83 23.16 -0.95 -26.99
C ALA A 83 23.90 0.19 -27.70
N PHE A 84 23.71 1.41 -27.20
CA PHE A 84 24.70 2.47 -27.32
C PHE A 84 25.37 2.60 -25.96
N ASP A 85 26.70 2.54 -25.98
CA ASP A 85 27.61 2.96 -24.90
C ASP A 85 27.30 4.41 -24.49
N VAL A 86 26.28 4.58 -23.66
CA VAL A 86 25.96 5.85 -23.01
C VAL A 86 26.17 5.63 -21.52
N GLN A 87 27.18 6.32 -20.99
CA GLN A 87 27.39 6.53 -19.57
C GLN A 87 26.05 6.70 -18.81
N PRO A 88 25.94 6.22 -17.57
CA PRO A 88 24.67 6.00 -16.90
C PRO A 88 23.93 7.32 -16.71
N THR A 89 22.97 7.60 -17.59
CA THR A 89 21.97 8.63 -17.38
C THR A 89 21.06 8.12 -16.28
N VAL A 90 21.40 8.50 -15.05
CA VAL A 90 20.62 8.55 -13.82
C VAL A 90 19.12 8.32 -14.06
N ASP A 91 18.81 7.03 -14.09
CA ASP A 91 17.62 6.34 -13.62
C ASP A 91 16.43 7.23 -13.22
N LEU A 92 15.35 7.16 -14.01
CA LEU A 92 14.06 7.77 -13.67
C LEU A 92 13.54 7.28 -12.30
N ALA A 93 13.94 6.09 -11.85
CA ALA A 93 13.64 5.63 -10.49
C ALA A 93 14.46 6.37 -9.43
N VAL A 94 15.72 6.72 -9.71
CA VAL A 94 16.56 7.60 -8.86
C VAL A 94 16.07 9.05 -8.89
N LEU A 95 15.50 9.52 -10.00
CA LEU A 95 14.83 10.82 -10.06
C LEU A 95 13.51 10.83 -9.28
N ALA A 96 12.73 9.73 -9.34
CA ALA A 96 11.53 9.57 -8.53
C ALA A 96 11.85 9.44 -7.02
N SER A 97 12.98 8.82 -6.67
CA SER A 97 13.48 8.75 -5.28
C SER A 97 14.05 10.07 -4.76
N ARG A 98 14.22 11.09 -5.63
CA ARG A 98 14.71 12.44 -5.30
C ARG A 98 13.60 13.48 -5.20
N LEU A 99 12.35 13.12 -5.48
CA LEU A 99 11.22 13.97 -5.11
C LEU A 99 11.19 14.04 -3.58
N PRO A 100 11.06 15.25 -2.99
CA PRO A 100 10.95 15.36 -1.54
C PRO A 100 9.81 14.47 -1.10
N HIS A 101 10.14 13.45 -0.30
CA HIS A 101 9.15 12.86 0.59
C HIS A 101 8.63 14.03 1.41
N ASP A 102 7.42 14.51 1.14
CA ASP A 102 6.62 14.99 2.27
C ASP A 102 6.74 13.87 3.30
N GLU A 103 7.32 14.15 4.47
CA GLU A 103 7.67 13.12 5.46
C GLU A 103 6.53 12.11 5.56
N ALA A 104 6.72 10.93 4.95
CA ALA A 104 5.69 9.93 4.92
C ALA A 104 5.44 9.56 6.37
N ILE A 105 4.28 9.95 6.89
CA ILE A 105 3.90 9.65 8.26
C ILE A 105 3.72 8.14 8.34
N SER A 106 4.23 7.50 9.40
CA SER A 106 3.97 6.08 9.61
C SER A 106 2.49 5.83 9.82
N ASP A 107 2.05 4.61 9.55
CA ASP A 107 0.69 4.16 9.78
C ASP A 107 0.22 4.40 11.21
N GLU A 108 1.07 4.06 12.19
CA GLU A 108 0.77 4.25 13.61
C GLU A 108 0.59 5.72 13.94
N ARG A 109 1.39 6.60 13.33
CA ARG A 109 1.26 8.05 13.51
C ARG A 109 -0.06 8.54 12.90
N ALA A 110 -0.41 8.09 11.70
CA ALA A 110 -1.67 8.45 11.05
C ALA A 110 -2.89 7.98 11.86
N ILE A 111 -2.88 6.75 12.35
CA ILE A 111 -3.94 6.19 13.21
C ILE A 111 -4.01 6.94 14.54
N ALA A 112 -2.88 7.24 15.18
CA ALA A 112 -2.84 7.99 16.43
C ALA A 112 -3.43 9.40 16.27
N LEU A 113 -3.07 10.11 15.19
CA LEU A 113 -3.63 11.42 14.86
C LEU A 113 -5.16 11.36 14.70
N PHE A 114 -5.69 10.32 14.04
CA PHE A 114 -7.13 10.13 13.94
C PHE A 114 -7.79 9.84 15.31
N CYS A 115 -7.17 8.99 16.13
CA CYS A 115 -7.74 8.60 17.42
C CYS A 115 -7.84 9.77 18.39
N ILE A 116 -6.85 10.68 18.35
CA ILE A 116 -6.77 11.84 19.23
C ILE A 116 -7.54 13.04 18.67
N GLY A 117 -7.55 13.22 17.34
CA GLY A 117 -8.08 14.40 16.68
C GLY A 117 -9.52 14.74 17.06
N GLY A 118 -9.72 15.97 17.54
CA GLY A 118 -11.02 16.48 18.00
C GLY A 118 -11.50 15.88 19.33
N LEU A 119 -10.66 15.09 20.01
CA LEU A 119 -10.91 14.51 21.33
C LEU A 119 -9.77 14.82 22.32
N GLU A 120 -8.93 15.81 22.04
CA GLU A 120 -7.70 16.11 22.79
C GLU A 120 -7.97 16.38 24.28
N HIS A 121 -9.14 16.93 24.59
CA HIS A 121 -9.58 17.28 25.95
C HIS A 121 -10.51 16.23 26.58
N GLU A 122 -10.80 15.15 25.87
CA GLU A 122 -11.73 14.13 26.30
C GLU A 122 -11.05 13.01 27.11
N ASN A 123 -11.86 12.14 27.71
CA ASN A 123 -11.34 10.97 28.42
C ASN A 123 -10.53 10.08 27.45
N PRO A 124 -9.26 9.71 27.78
CA PRO A 124 -8.40 8.89 26.92
C PRO A 124 -9.01 7.55 26.49
N GLN A 125 -9.98 7.02 27.25
CA GLN A 125 -10.73 5.82 26.88
C GLN A 125 -11.43 5.98 25.52
N ARG A 126 -11.82 7.20 25.12
CA ARG A 126 -12.40 7.44 23.80
C ARG A 126 -11.38 7.28 22.67
N TRP A 127 -10.12 7.63 22.88
CA TRP A 127 -9.04 7.38 21.92
C TRP A 127 -8.81 5.89 21.74
N VAL A 128 -8.77 5.15 22.86
CA VAL A 128 -8.65 3.68 22.88
C VAL A 128 -9.82 3.02 22.14
N ASN A 129 -11.05 3.49 22.37
CA ASN A 129 -12.22 2.96 21.68
C ASN A 129 -12.15 3.22 20.16
N ARG A 130 -11.67 4.40 19.73
CA ARG A 130 -11.44 4.68 18.30
C ARG A 130 -10.38 3.75 17.70
N TYR A 131 -9.28 3.54 18.41
CA TYR A 131 -8.20 2.65 17.99
C TYR A 131 -8.73 1.22 17.72
N TYR A 132 -9.42 0.64 18.69
CA TYR A 132 -9.98 -0.71 18.52
C TYR A 132 -11.04 -0.77 17.43
N PHE A 133 -11.91 0.24 17.34
CA PHE A 133 -12.94 0.27 16.31
C PHE A 133 -12.34 0.30 14.89
N VAL A 134 -11.32 1.14 14.67
CA VAL A 134 -10.59 1.21 13.39
C VAL A 134 -9.98 -0.15 13.03
N HIS A 135 -9.31 -0.82 13.97
CA HIS A 135 -8.66 -2.11 13.70
C HIS A 135 -9.66 -3.24 13.43
N VAL A 136 -10.78 -3.28 14.17
CA VAL A 136 -11.84 -4.28 13.93
C VAL A 136 -12.44 -4.11 12.53
N VAL A 137 -12.69 -2.87 12.11
CA VAL A 137 -13.20 -2.61 10.75
C VAL A 137 -12.14 -2.94 9.70
N ALA A 138 -10.87 -2.60 9.94
CA ALA A 138 -9.77 -2.91 9.03
C ALA A 138 -9.58 -4.43 8.84
N GLN A 139 -9.60 -5.22 9.92
CA GLN A 139 -9.57 -6.69 9.86
C GLN A 139 -10.71 -7.25 9.03
N ARG A 140 -11.92 -6.68 9.18
CA ARG A 140 -13.07 -7.10 8.39
C ARG A 140 -12.90 -6.77 6.90
N VAL A 141 -12.41 -5.58 6.58
CA VAL A 141 -12.08 -5.19 5.19
C VAL A 141 -11.06 -6.15 4.58
N VAL A 142 -10.00 -6.48 5.30
CA VAL A 142 -8.97 -7.42 4.83
C VAL A 142 -9.56 -8.82 4.61
N SER A 143 -10.36 -9.32 5.54
CA SER A 143 -11.04 -10.62 5.43
C SER A 143 -11.97 -10.67 4.22
N ASP A 144 -12.83 -9.66 4.07
CA ASP A 144 -13.85 -9.60 3.01
C ASP A 144 -13.23 -9.41 1.62
N HIS A 145 -12.02 -8.82 1.54
CA HIS A 145 -11.34 -8.50 0.29
C HIS A 145 -9.97 -9.19 0.11
N ARG A 146 -9.77 -10.34 0.78
CA ARG A 146 -8.51 -11.11 0.74
C ARG A 146 -8.03 -11.37 -0.69
N ARG A 147 -8.93 -11.76 -1.60
CA ARG A 147 -8.56 -12.11 -2.99
C ARG A 147 -8.06 -10.89 -3.76
N GLN A 148 -8.75 -9.77 -3.66
CA GLN A 148 -8.38 -8.51 -4.28
C GLN A 148 -7.01 -8.02 -3.78
N ILE A 149 -6.78 -8.09 -2.47
CA ILE A 149 -5.49 -7.74 -1.85
C ILE A 149 -4.36 -8.57 -2.44
N LEU A 150 -4.51 -9.89 -2.47
CA LEU A 150 -3.47 -10.77 -2.99
C LEU A 150 -3.24 -10.59 -4.49
N ALA A 151 -4.28 -10.33 -5.27
CA ALA A 151 -4.14 -10.06 -6.71
C ALA A 151 -3.35 -8.77 -6.96
N VAL A 152 -3.70 -7.67 -6.26
CA VAL A 152 -2.96 -6.41 -6.35
C VAL A 152 -1.53 -6.56 -5.84
N ALA A 153 -1.32 -7.27 -4.73
CA ALA A 153 0.00 -7.51 -4.17
C ALA A 153 0.90 -8.28 -5.14
N ARG A 154 0.38 -9.31 -5.83
CA ARG A 154 1.14 -10.06 -6.83
C ARG A 154 1.58 -9.16 -7.98
N GLU A 155 0.67 -8.35 -8.52
CA GLU A 155 0.99 -7.42 -9.59
C GLU A 155 1.98 -6.34 -9.15
N LEU A 156 1.85 -5.83 -7.91
CA LEU A 156 2.79 -4.87 -7.35
C LEU A 156 4.18 -5.49 -7.16
N PHE A 157 4.26 -6.70 -6.61
CA PHE A 157 5.51 -7.44 -6.47
C PHE A 157 6.20 -7.63 -7.81
N LEU A 158 5.42 -8.01 -8.84
CA LEU A 158 5.92 -8.34 -10.17
C LEU A 158 6.36 -7.11 -10.99
N ARG A 159 5.74 -5.96 -10.74
CA ARG A 159 5.90 -4.78 -11.61
C ARG A 159 6.57 -3.60 -10.94
N GLY A 160 6.59 -3.56 -9.61
CA GLY A 160 7.11 -2.47 -8.79
C GLY A 160 6.24 -1.21 -8.78
N VAL A 161 5.43 -0.95 -9.82
CA VAL A 161 4.56 0.23 -9.90
C VAL A 161 3.22 -0.15 -10.51
N LEU A 162 2.14 0.32 -9.89
CA LEU A 162 0.77 0.24 -10.41
C LEU A 162 0.10 1.62 -10.37
N HIS A 163 -0.63 1.95 -11.43
CA HIS A 163 -1.44 3.16 -11.51
C HIS A 163 -2.91 2.88 -11.25
N GLN A 164 -3.67 3.92 -10.87
CA GLN A 164 -5.09 3.83 -10.52
C GLN A 164 -5.92 2.91 -11.43
N HIS A 165 -5.83 3.09 -12.75
CA HIS A 165 -6.62 2.31 -13.71
C HIS A 165 -6.32 0.81 -13.65
N GLU A 166 -5.06 0.45 -13.41
CA GLU A 166 -4.60 -0.93 -13.29
C GLU A 166 -5.08 -1.55 -11.98
N ILE A 167 -4.97 -0.80 -10.89
CA ILE A 167 -5.44 -1.21 -9.56
C ILE A 167 -6.95 -1.50 -9.63
N SER A 168 -7.73 -0.58 -10.21
CA SER A 168 -9.19 -0.76 -10.36
C SER A 168 -9.55 -1.94 -11.26
N GLN A 169 -8.80 -2.18 -12.34
CA GLN A 169 -9.01 -3.34 -13.21
C GLN A 169 -8.76 -4.66 -12.49
N ILE A 170 -7.66 -4.76 -11.73
CA ILE A 170 -7.33 -5.96 -10.95
C ILE A 170 -8.43 -6.24 -9.91
N ILE A 171 -8.85 -5.22 -9.16
CA ILE A 171 -9.91 -5.37 -8.14
C ILE A 171 -11.24 -5.80 -8.80
N GLY A 172 -11.60 -5.20 -9.93
CA GLY A 172 -12.84 -5.52 -10.65
C GLY A 172 -12.85 -6.92 -11.28
N ALA A 173 -11.68 -7.49 -11.60
CA ALA A 173 -11.58 -8.85 -12.13
C ALA A 173 -11.79 -9.94 -11.05
N GLU A 174 -11.66 -9.58 -9.78
CA GLU A 174 -11.76 -10.48 -8.61
C GLU A 174 -13.10 -10.37 -7.87
N THR A 175 -14.08 -9.66 -8.45
CA THR A 175 -15.44 -9.49 -7.90
C THR A 175 -16.41 -10.50 -8.52
#